data_AF-A0A9X6P1M0-F1
#
_entry.id   AF-A0A9X6P1M0-F1
#
_cell.length_a   1.000
_cell.length_b   1.000
_cell.length_c   1.000
_cell.angle_alpha   90.00
_cell.angle_beta   90.00
_cell.angle_gamma   90.00
#
_symmetry.space_group_name_H-M   'P 1'
#
loop_
_entity.id
_entity.type
_entity.pdbx_description
1 polymer ?
#
loop_
_entity_poly.entity_id
_entity_poly.type
_entity_poly.pdbx_seq_one_letter_code
_entity_poly.pdbx_strand_id
1 'polypeptide(L)'
;MTPLNDKTMNDSLHEVKTSEGFTFIVSTYELLNLSPWIQPSEHSFDDLIFYGKLILADRKSLKRQLKRKYKPIRVLNESDRFVWFISEDLFRSPVAFSLEDRNSKFEISEEDRDILKGLMTDKLARQLLS
;
A
#
# COMPACT_ATOMS: atom_id res chain seq x y z
N MET A 1 -17.50 -27.66 15.16
CA MET A 1 -16.36 -27.70 16.08
C MET A 1 -15.11 -27.95 15.25
N THR A 2 -14.47 -26.88 14.81
CA THR A 2 -13.14 -26.94 14.19
C THR A 2 -12.10 -26.85 15.33
N PRO A 3 -11.06 -27.69 15.35
CA PRO A 3 -10.06 -27.62 16.41
C PRO A 3 -9.31 -26.31 16.30
N LEU A 4 -9.38 -25.51 17.38
CA LEU A 4 -8.53 -24.35 17.61
C LEU A 4 -7.09 -24.87 17.63
N ASN A 5 -6.33 -24.56 16.58
CA ASN A 5 -4.95 -24.97 16.49
C ASN A 5 -4.13 -24.05 17.41
N ASP A 6 -4.10 -24.38 18.70
CA ASP A 6 -3.22 -23.81 19.72
C ASP A 6 -1.76 -24.19 19.46
N LYS A 7 -1.24 -23.86 18.26
CA LYS A 7 0.17 -23.56 18.14
C LYS A 7 0.31 -22.14 18.67
N THR A 8 0.66 -22.03 19.94
CA THR A 8 1.39 -20.88 20.47
C THR A 8 2.59 -20.65 19.55
N MET A 9 2.39 -19.88 18.48
CA MET A 9 3.49 -19.30 17.75
C MET A 9 4.18 -18.41 18.77
N ASN A 10 5.40 -18.78 19.12
CA ASN A 10 6.34 -17.84 19.71
C ASN A 10 6.59 -16.78 18.64
N ASP A 11 5.62 -15.89 18.46
CA ASP A 11 5.70 -14.77 17.53
C ASP A 11 6.70 -13.81 18.16
N SER A 12 7.91 -13.74 17.60
CA SER A 12 8.95 -12.87 18.13
C SER A 12 8.40 -11.45 18.19
N LEU A 13 8.60 -10.80 19.33
CA LEU A 13 8.11 -9.47 19.62
C LEU A 13 9.22 -8.46 19.40
N HIS A 14 8.90 -7.38 18.69
CA HIS A 14 9.83 -6.34 18.26
C HIS A 14 9.44 -5.03 18.91
N GLU A 15 10.36 -4.40 19.64
CA GLU A 15 10.14 -3.08 20.20
C GLU A 15 10.38 -2.01 19.13
N VAL A 16 9.36 -1.21 18.83
CA VAL A 16 9.44 -0.14 17.83
C VAL A 16 9.12 1.20 18.45
N LYS A 17 10.08 2.13 18.32
CA LYS A 17 9.95 3.50 18.79
C LYS A 17 9.55 4.41 17.65
N THR A 18 8.50 5.19 17.88
CA THR A 18 8.06 6.24 16.95
C THR A 18 8.92 7.48 17.08
N SER A 19 8.94 8.30 16.03
CA SER A 19 9.62 9.60 16.05
C SER A 19 9.02 10.59 17.06
N GLU A 20 7.79 10.33 17.52
CA GLU A 20 7.05 11.11 18.48
C GLU A 20 7.27 10.64 19.94
N GLY A 21 8.03 9.56 20.16
CA GLY A 21 8.38 9.07 21.50
C GLY A 21 7.45 7.99 22.08
N PHE A 22 6.50 7.48 21.29
CA PHE A 22 5.71 6.28 21.65
C PHE A 22 6.52 5.01 21.36
N THR A 23 6.38 4.01 22.23
CA THR A 23 6.96 2.68 22.06
C THR A 23 5.84 1.67 21.86
N PHE A 24 5.98 0.82 20.85
CA PHE A 24 5.06 -0.27 20.55
C PHE A 24 5.79 -1.61 20.60
N ILE A 25 5.06 -2.66 20.95
CA ILE A 25 5.53 -4.03 20.83
C ILE A 25 4.78 -4.65 19.66
N VAL A 26 5.50 -4.94 18.58
CA VAL A 26 4.91 -5.38 17.31
C VAL A 26 5.30 -6.83 17.10
N SER A 27 4.35 -7.66 16.67
CA SER A 27 4.62 -9.07 16.41
C SER A 27 5.29 -9.28 15.04
N THR A 28 6.01 -10.39 14.86
CA THR A 28 6.67 -10.69 13.58
C THR A 28 5.65 -10.84 12.46
N TYR A 29 4.45 -11.35 12.76
CA TYR A 29 3.34 -11.39 11.81
C TYR A 29 2.99 -10.02 11.21
N GLU A 30 2.96 -8.97 12.03
CA GLU A 30 2.69 -7.61 11.52
C GLU A 30 3.81 -7.10 10.62
N LEU A 31 5.08 -7.38 10.97
CA LEU A 31 6.22 -7.01 10.12
C LEU A 31 6.23 -7.78 8.79
N LEU A 32 5.90 -9.07 8.81
CA LEU A 32 5.76 -9.88 7.59
C LEU A 32 4.69 -9.33 6.65
N ASN A 33 3.63 -8.74 7.19
CA ASN A 33 2.60 -8.08 6.38
C ASN A 33 3.10 -6.81 5.66
N LEU A 34 4.25 -6.26 6.06
CA LEU A 34 4.91 -5.14 5.36
C LEU A 34 5.80 -5.63 4.21
N SER A 35 6.24 -6.89 4.23
CA SER A 35 7.18 -7.45 3.23
C SER A 35 6.80 -7.21 1.75
N PRO A 36 5.52 -7.19 1.32
CA PRO A 36 5.18 -6.94 -0.08
C PRO A 36 5.58 -5.54 -0.58
N TRP A 37 5.76 -4.59 0.34
CA TRP A 37 6.06 -3.18 0.07
C TRP A 37 7.54 -2.84 0.23
N ILE A 38 8.35 -3.82 0.63
CA ILE A 38 9.77 -3.68 0.88
C ILE A 38 10.50 -4.45 -0.21
N GLN A 39 11.49 -3.81 -0.84
CA GLN A 39 12.37 -4.53 -1.76
C GLN A 39 13.15 -5.60 -0.98
N PRO A 40 13.45 -6.76 -1.59
CA PRO A 40 14.27 -7.77 -0.95
C PRO A 40 15.58 -7.14 -0.46
N SER A 41 15.76 -7.07 0.84
CA SER A 41 16.99 -6.57 1.47
C SER A 41 17.68 -7.73 2.18
N GLU A 42 19.01 -7.70 2.21
CA GLU A 42 19.80 -8.63 3.03
C GLU A 42 19.60 -8.39 4.55
N HIS A 43 19.00 -7.25 4.91
CA HIS A 43 18.78 -6.82 6.29
C HIS A 43 17.51 -7.42 6.92
N SER A 44 17.59 -7.75 8.22
CA SER A 44 16.44 -8.12 9.03
C SER A 44 15.51 -6.92 9.26
N PHE A 45 14.26 -7.15 9.64
CA PHE A 45 13.34 -6.06 10.03
C PHE A 45 13.88 -5.24 11.19
N ASP A 46 14.53 -5.88 12.18
CA ASP A 46 15.18 -5.19 13.29
C ASP A 46 16.26 -4.23 12.81
N ASP A 47 17.06 -4.64 11.83
CA ASP A 47 18.08 -3.79 11.22
C ASP A 47 17.41 -2.61 10.51
N LEU A 48 16.34 -2.85 9.76
CA LEU A 48 15.60 -1.79 9.07
C LEU A 48 15.05 -0.75 10.06
N ILE A 49 14.55 -1.19 11.21
CA ILE A 49 14.07 -0.31 12.28
C ILE A 49 15.23 0.43 12.93
N PHE A 50 16.32 -0.28 13.26
CA PHE A 50 17.51 0.27 13.92
C PHE A 50 18.19 1.35 13.07
N TYR A 51 18.36 1.11 11.77
CA TYR A 51 18.91 2.09 10.83
C TYR A 51 17.92 3.19 10.44
N GLY A 52 16.69 3.16 10.98
CA GLY A 52 15.63 4.10 10.65
C GLY A 52 15.19 4.03 9.19
N LYS A 53 15.43 2.91 8.50
CA LYS A 53 14.94 2.68 7.13
C LYS A 53 13.46 2.32 7.15
N LEU A 54 12.99 1.63 8.19
CA LEU A 54 11.58 1.41 8.50
C LEU A 54 11.24 2.18 9.77
N ILE A 55 10.26 3.08 9.70
CA ILE A 55 9.85 3.90 10.85
C ILE A 55 8.34 3.86 11.03
N LEU A 56 7.90 4.02 12.27
CA LEU A 56 6.50 4.23 12.62
C LEU A 56 6.31 5.70 13.04
N ALA A 57 5.32 6.38 12.47
CA ALA A 57 5.07 7.78 12.79
C ALA A 57 3.58 8.11 12.78
N ASP A 58 3.19 9.16 13.52
CA ASP A 58 1.80 9.64 13.55
C ASP A 58 1.39 10.06 12.12
N ARG A 59 0.17 9.68 11.70
CA ARG A 59 -0.42 10.04 10.41
C ARG A 59 -0.41 11.55 10.14
N LYS A 60 -0.50 12.38 11.19
CA LYS A 60 -0.37 13.85 11.08
C LYS A 60 0.99 14.29 10.53
N SER A 61 2.03 13.48 10.73
CA SER A 61 3.40 13.74 10.27
C SER A 61 3.66 13.32 8.82
N LEU A 62 2.66 12.79 8.11
CA LEU A 62 2.79 12.29 6.73
C LEU A 62 3.53 13.26 5.80
N LYS A 63 3.16 14.54 5.78
CA LYS A 63 3.81 15.57 4.95
C LYS A 63 5.29 15.75 5.28
N ARG A 64 5.67 15.60 6.55
CA ARG A 64 7.06 15.70 7.03
C ARG A 64 7.86 14.49 6.59
N GLN A 65 7.30 13.28 6.72
CA GLN A 65 8.00 12.04 6.34
C GLN A 65 8.18 11.93 4.82
N LEU A 66 7.19 12.36 4.03
CA LEU A 66 7.33 12.43 2.56
C LEU A 66 8.49 13.35 2.14
N LYS A 67 8.65 14.52 2.79
CA LYS A 67 9.79 15.43 2.53
C LYS A 67 11.15 14.81 2.91
N ARG A 68 11.16 13.85 3.83
CA ARG A 68 12.36 13.11 4.26
C ARG A 68 12.62 11.86 3.42
N LYS A 69 11.96 11.72 2.27
CA LYS A 69 12.08 10.56 1.36
C LYS A 69 11.63 9.24 1.99
N TYR A 70 10.58 9.29 2.81
CA TYR A 70 9.88 8.09 3.25
C TYR A 70 8.56 7.93 2.50
N LYS A 71 8.17 6.69 2.22
CA LYS A 71 6.88 6.32 1.62
C LYS A 71 6.00 5.64 2.67
N PRO A 72 4.74 6.06 2.82
CA PRO A 72 3.78 5.35 3.66
C PRO A 72 3.47 3.99 3.03
N ILE A 73 3.41 2.95 3.85
CA ILE A 73 3.11 1.58 3.43
C ILE A 73 1.73 1.18 3.95
N ARG A 74 1.61 1.07 5.28
CA ARG A 74 0.46 0.48 5.94
C ARG A 74 0.28 1.10 7.31
N VAL A 75 -0.94 1.09 7.79
CA VAL A 75 -1.30 1.56 9.12
C VAL A 75 -0.98 0.48 10.17
N LEU A 76 -0.61 0.89 11.40
CA LEU A 76 -0.40 -0.03 12.51
C LEU A 76 -1.71 -0.77 12.81
N ASN A 77 -1.68 -2.10 12.95
CA ASN A 77 -2.92 -2.88 13.12
C ASN A 77 -3.70 -2.50 14.38
N GLU A 78 -2.99 -2.15 15.46
CA GLU A 78 -3.62 -1.75 16.73
C GLU A 78 -4.22 -0.34 16.69
N SER A 79 -3.74 0.53 15.80
CA SER A 79 -4.14 1.93 15.80
C SER A 79 -4.02 2.61 14.44
N ASP A 80 -5.14 3.13 13.97
CA ASP A 80 -5.21 3.92 12.74
C ASP A 80 -4.46 5.26 12.78
N ARG A 81 -3.97 5.63 13.96
CA ARG A 81 -3.22 6.85 14.18
C ARG A 81 -1.79 6.77 13.65
N PHE A 82 -1.19 5.59 13.65
CA PHE A 82 0.22 5.41 13.29
C PHE A 82 0.36 4.69 11.96
N VAL A 83 1.34 5.14 11.17
CA VAL A 83 1.58 4.63 9.83
C VAL A 83 3.03 4.18 9.74
N TRP A 84 3.23 2.99 9.17
CA TRP A 84 4.51 2.46 8.76
C TRP A 84 5.01 3.19 7.52
N PHE A 85 6.24 3.63 7.61
CA PHE A 85 6.95 4.32 6.54
C PHE A 85 8.25 3.59 6.24
N ILE A 86 8.58 3.44 4.97
CA ILE A 86 9.89 2.95 4.55
C ILE A 86 10.64 4.01 3.76
N SER A 87 11.95 3.99 3.85
CA SER A 87 12.82 4.81 3.03
C SER A 87 12.57 4.51 1.54
N GLU A 88 12.56 5.57 0.72
CA GLU A 88 12.17 5.53 -0.69
C GLU A 88 13.05 4.61 -1.55
N ASP A 89 14.30 4.40 -1.16
CA ASP A 89 15.24 3.46 -1.79
C ASP A 89 14.83 1.99 -1.64
N LEU A 90 14.21 1.64 -0.51
CA LEU A 90 13.73 0.27 -0.23
C LEU A 90 12.25 0.09 -0.50
N PHE A 91 11.55 1.14 -0.91
CA PHE A 91 10.13 1.04 -1.24
C PHE A 91 9.95 0.23 -2.52
N ARG A 92 9.23 -0.88 -2.41
CA ARG A 92 8.70 -1.61 -3.57
C ARG A 92 7.32 -1.05 -3.84
N SER A 93 7.14 -0.37 -4.96
CA SER A 93 5.80 -0.01 -5.42
C SER A 93 5.11 -1.29 -5.91
N PRO A 94 4.09 -1.83 -5.21
CA PRO A 94 3.32 -2.96 -5.74
C PRO A 94 2.43 -2.52 -6.91
N VAL A 95 2.25 -1.21 -7.05
CA VAL A 95 1.58 -0.58 -8.17
C VAL A 95 2.65 -0.19 -9.16
N ALA A 96 2.91 -1.06 -10.13
CA ALA A 96 3.46 -0.63 -11.41
C ALA A 96 2.39 0.21 -12.14
N PHE A 97 1.99 1.36 -11.58
CA PHE A 97 1.46 2.44 -12.39
C PHE A 97 2.72 3.16 -12.87
N SER A 98 3.32 2.57 -13.89
CA SER A 98 4.27 3.28 -14.71
C SER A 98 3.58 4.58 -15.14
N LEU A 99 4.20 5.73 -14.86
CA LEU A 99 3.80 6.98 -15.49
C LEU A 99 3.97 6.91 -17.02
N GLU A 100 4.70 5.91 -17.54
CA GLU A 100 4.74 5.57 -18.97
C GLU A 100 3.41 4.96 -19.46
N ASP A 101 2.56 4.40 -18.58
CA ASP A 101 1.20 3.95 -18.92
C ASP A 101 0.16 5.08 -18.98
N ARG A 102 0.59 6.35 -18.82
CA ARG A 102 -0.22 7.48 -19.32
C ARG A 102 -0.13 7.63 -20.84
N ASN A 103 0.84 6.97 -21.49
CA ASN A 103 1.01 7.00 -22.94
C ASN A 103 0.41 5.79 -23.65
N SER A 104 -0.11 4.78 -22.92
CA SER A 104 -1.12 3.89 -23.50
C SER A 104 -2.38 4.73 -23.69
N LYS A 105 -2.42 5.42 -24.85
CA LYS A 105 -3.62 6.04 -25.37
C LYS A 105 -4.73 5.00 -25.26
N PHE A 106 -5.64 5.17 -24.31
CA PHE A 106 -6.97 4.63 -24.47
C PHE A 106 -7.52 5.29 -25.73
N GLU A 107 -7.37 4.61 -26.87
CA GLU A 107 -7.99 5.00 -28.11
C GLU A 107 -9.48 4.74 -27.95
N ILE A 108 -10.21 5.77 -27.55
CA ILE A 108 -11.67 5.78 -27.54
C ILE A 108 -12.12 5.45 -28.97
N SER A 109 -12.72 4.28 -29.15
CA SER A 109 -13.20 3.85 -30.47
C SER A 109 -14.35 4.76 -30.94
N GLU A 110 -14.69 4.72 -32.23
CA GLU A 110 -15.84 5.50 -32.71
C GLU A 110 -17.14 5.04 -32.03
N GLU A 111 -17.26 3.75 -31.72
CA GLU A 111 -18.38 3.17 -30.98
C GLU A 111 -18.44 3.71 -29.55
N ASP A 112 -17.30 3.81 -28.87
CA ASP A 112 -17.24 4.41 -27.52
C ASP A 112 -17.66 5.88 -27.55
N ARG A 113 -17.31 6.62 -28.60
CA ARG A 113 -17.76 8.01 -28.79
C ARG A 113 -19.26 8.10 -29.06
N ASP A 114 -19.81 7.17 -29.85
CA ASP A 114 -21.24 7.09 -30.12
C ASP A 114 -22.04 6.74 -28.85
N ILE A 115 -21.51 5.87 -27.98
CA ILE A 115 -22.07 5.55 -26.67
C ILE A 115 -22.08 6.79 -25.77
N LEU A 116 -20.93 7.45 -25.62
CA LEU A 116 -20.79 8.63 -24.76
C LEU A 116 -21.65 9.81 -25.23
N LYS A 117 -21.91 9.91 -26.55
CA LYS A 117 -22.82 10.90 -27.13
C LYS A 117 -24.31 10.50 -27.09
N GLY A 118 -24.64 9.30 -26.60
CA GLY A 118 -26.01 8.78 -26.57
C GLY A 118 -26.60 8.45 -27.95
N LEU A 119 -25.76 8.31 -28.99
CA LEU A 119 -26.18 8.01 -30.37
C LEU A 119 -26.47 6.52 -30.57
N MET A 120 -25.93 5.66 -29.71
CA MET A 120 -26.16 4.21 -29.79
C MET A 120 -27.62 3.84 -29.45
N THR A 121 -28.26 4.59 -28.56
CA THR A 121 -29.69 4.43 -28.22
C THR A 121 -30.60 4.75 -29.40
N ASP A 122 -30.28 5.75 -30.21
CA ASP A 122 -31.07 6.12 -31.39
C ASP A 122 -30.93 5.10 -32.53
N LYS A 123 -29.73 4.56 -32.74
CA LYS A 123 -29.49 3.46 -33.70
C LYS A 123 -30.24 2.19 -33.28
N LEU A 124 -30.18 1.82 -31.99
CA LEU A 124 -30.87 0.64 -31.46
C LEU A 124 -32.40 0.80 -31.53
N ALA A 125 -32.92 1.97 -31.17
CA ALA A 125 -34.35 2.26 -31.24
C ALA A 125 -34.90 2.17 -32.68
N ARG A 126 -34.13 2.61 -33.69
CA ARG A 126 -34.52 2.48 -35.10
C ARG A 126 -34.49 1.05 -35.61
N GLN A 127 -33.56 0.22 -35.13
CA GLN A 127 -33.48 -1.20 -35.50
C GLN A 127 -34.60 -2.04 -34.87
N LEU A 128 -35.07 -1.66 -33.68
CA LEU A 128 -36.18 -2.33 -33.00
C LEU A 128 -37.57 -1.95 -33.53
N LEU A 129 -37.66 -0.89 -34.35
CA LEU A 129 -38.89 -0.42 -35.00
C LEU A 129 -39.03 -0.91 -36.45
N SER A 130 -38.06 -1.68 -36.95
CA SER A 130 -38.13 -2.45 -38.20
C SER A 130 -38.64 -3.86 -37.94
#